data_AF-A0A0K2V9E6-F1
#
_entry.id   AF-A0A0K2V9E6-F1
#
_cell.length_a   1.000
_cell.length_b   1.000
_cell.length_c   1.000
_cell.angle_alpha   90.00
_cell.angle_beta   90.00
_cell.angle_gamma   90.00
#
_symmetry.space_group_name_H-M   'P 1'
#
loop_
_entity.id
_entity.type
_entity.pdbx_description
1 polymer ?
#
loop_
_entity_poly.entity_id
_entity_poly.type
_entity_poly.pdbx_seq_one_letter_code
_entity_poly.pdbx_strand_id
1 'polypeptide(L)'
;MGGAKKLVYPRGSFLIIHGDDGSPFWICKSNQHFYEGMKELKVLWLEKKASKENEWVLTSSVDRVPASSIIRKSKMSRVQGNSYSMTLSELKKNTNYGVEFAKELGEIPEQDEDTKSPIKPKPSKNKKQSNKKSTIKTKVSSKVKRVKVKIDKTNPNWRLKPRDYVTVYDSDPFFESSSMDFPFISTTHHSRLIIRSIFLKDKKLLKSLINDNEKVSSLTIRRSLANDMVPMMYAIMAEDRDAIKILVSEEASNKSRAP
;
A
#
# COMPACT_ATOMS: atom_id res chain seq x y z
N MET A 1 6.96 41.67 -0.94
CA MET A 1 7.44 41.26 -2.27
C MET A 1 7.80 39.78 -2.20
N GLY A 2 7.06 38.90 -2.88
CA GLY A 2 7.35 37.47 -2.88
C GLY A 2 8.55 37.19 -3.78
N GLY A 3 9.71 36.86 -3.18
CA GLY A 3 10.92 36.49 -3.93
C GLY A 3 10.65 35.31 -4.86
N ALA A 4 11.19 35.36 -6.08
CA ALA A 4 11.08 34.28 -7.04
C ALA A 4 11.71 33.00 -6.46
N LYS A 5 10.91 31.95 -6.30
CA LYS A 5 11.41 30.66 -5.80
C LYS A 5 12.34 30.04 -6.83
N LYS A 6 13.52 29.60 -6.41
CA LYS A 6 14.53 28.98 -7.27
C LYS A 6 14.01 27.66 -7.84
N LEU A 7 14.05 27.50 -9.16
CA LEU A 7 13.68 26.25 -9.83
C LEU A 7 14.81 25.21 -9.66
N VAL A 8 14.48 24.06 -9.07
CA VAL A 8 15.43 22.96 -8.82
C VAL A 8 15.32 21.91 -9.93
N TYR A 9 14.10 21.44 -10.22
CA TYR A 9 13.85 20.49 -11.31
C TYR A 9 12.75 21.00 -12.23
N PRO A 10 12.99 21.17 -13.54
CA PRO A 10 11.93 21.48 -14.48
C PRO A 10 11.00 20.29 -14.67
N ARG A 11 9.72 20.56 -15.00
CA ARG A 11 8.74 19.55 -15.39
C ARG A 11 9.31 18.65 -16.49
N GLY A 12 9.11 17.34 -16.35
CA GLY A 12 9.61 16.33 -17.29
C GLY A 12 11.01 15.81 -16.98
N SER A 13 11.68 16.31 -15.95
CA SER A 13 12.94 15.74 -15.45
C SER A 13 12.73 14.32 -14.91
N PHE A 14 13.68 13.43 -15.21
CA PHE A 14 13.75 12.09 -14.62
C PHE A 14 14.52 12.14 -13.30
N LEU A 15 13.95 11.53 -12.27
CA LEU A 15 14.47 11.57 -10.91
C LEU A 15 14.60 10.15 -10.38
N ILE A 16 15.63 9.95 -9.56
CA ILE A 16 15.91 8.75 -8.81
C ILE A 16 15.40 8.96 -7.39
N ILE A 17 14.57 8.04 -6.93
CA ILE A 17 13.93 8.09 -5.61
C ILE A 17 14.42 6.88 -4.82
N HIS A 18 14.63 7.06 -3.52
CA HIS A 18 14.97 5.96 -2.62
C HIS A 18 13.89 4.87 -2.61
N GLY A 19 14.28 3.59 -2.69
CA GLY A 19 13.38 2.45 -2.57
C GLY A 19 13.28 1.92 -1.15
N ASP A 20 12.06 1.75 -0.67
CA ASP A 20 11.72 1.22 0.65
C ASP A 20 11.43 -0.30 0.64
N ASP A 21 11.33 -0.89 -0.55
CA ASP A 21 11.01 -2.29 -0.83
C ASP A 21 12.25 -3.19 -0.97
N GLY A 22 13.44 -2.67 -0.67
CA GLY A 22 14.71 -3.35 -0.93
C GLY A 22 15.27 -3.12 -2.34
N SER A 23 14.54 -2.41 -3.21
CA SER A 23 15.09 -1.90 -4.46
C SER A 23 16.09 -0.76 -4.16
N PRO A 24 17.25 -0.70 -4.84
CA PRO A 24 18.24 0.34 -4.57
C PRO A 24 17.70 1.74 -4.88
N PHE A 25 16.79 1.83 -5.85
CA PHE A 25 16.07 3.05 -6.17
C PHE A 25 14.85 2.77 -7.05
N TRP A 26 13.96 3.75 -7.12
CA TRP A 26 12.88 3.87 -8.09
C TRP A 26 13.18 5.02 -9.07
N ILE A 27 12.59 4.97 -10.26
CA ILE A 27 12.70 6.05 -11.25
C ILE A 27 11.32 6.65 -11.48
N CYS A 28 11.26 7.98 -11.54
CA CYS A 28 10.05 8.70 -11.91
C CYS A 28 10.35 9.84 -12.88
N LYS A 29 9.29 10.37 -13.51
CA LYS A 29 9.31 11.61 -14.27
C LYS A 29 8.49 12.66 -13.55
N SER A 30 9.07 13.84 -13.32
CA SER A 30 8.36 14.97 -12.71
C SER A 30 7.19 15.43 -13.57
N ASN A 31 5.99 15.53 -12.96
CA ASN A 31 4.78 16.01 -13.63
C ASN A 31 4.51 17.50 -13.35
N GLN A 32 5.38 18.17 -12.59
CA GLN A 32 5.34 19.61 -12.33
C GLN A 32 6.76 20.17 -12.18
N HIS A 33 6.92 21.49 -12.24
CA HIS A 33 8.15 22.16 -11.83
C HIS A 33 8.33 22.00 -10.31
N PHE A 34 9.56 21.69 -9.90
CA PHE A 34 9.96 21.59 -8.50
C PHE A 34 10.80 22.79 -8.12
N TYR A 35 10.33 23.57 -7.15
CA TYR A 35 11.00 24.75 -6.64
C TYR A 35 11.56 24.51 -5.25
N GLU A 36 12.59 25.26 -4.89
CA GLU A 36 13.21 25.22 -3.56
C GLU A 36 12.18 25.50 -2.46
N GLY A 37 12.24 24.73 -1.38
CA GLY A 37 11.30 24.78 -0.26
C GLY A 37 9.97 24.02 -0.46
N MET A 38 9.72 23.42 -1.62
CA MET A 38 8.59 22.50 -1.79
C MET A 38 8.83 21.19 -1.03
N LYS A 39 7.83 20.74 -0.28
CA LYS A 39 7.90 19.50 0.50
C LYS A 39 7.60 18.24 -0.32
N GLU A 40 6.82 18.38 -1.39
CA GLU A 40 6.35 17.26 -2.20
C GLU A 40 6.41 17.58 -3.68
N LEU A 41 6.58 16.53 -4.50
CA LEU A 41 6.61 16.60 -5.95
C LEU A 41 5.58 15.63 -6.56
N LYS A 42 4.79 16.11 -7.52
CA LYS A 42 3.95 15.25 -8.37
C LYS A 42 4.80 14.55 -9.42
N VAL A 43 4.70 13.23 -9.51
CA VAL A 43 5.52 12.39 -10.39
C VAL A 43 4.69 11.36 -11.14
N LEU A 44 5.24 10.83 -12.22
CA LEU A 44 4.77 9.65 -12.95
C LEU A 44 5.83 8.56 -12.81
N TRP A 45 5.46 7.37 -12.36
CA TRP A 45 6.41 6.28 -12.12
C TRP A 45 6.89 5.63 -13.42
N LEU A 46 8.10 5.08 -13.42
CA LEU A 46 8.64 4.28 -14.50
C LEU A 46 8.81 2.83 -14.05
N GLU A 47 8.19 1.90 -14.76
CA GLU A 47 8.28 0.46 -14.49
C GLU A 47 9.36 -0.19 -15.35
N LYS A 48 10.18 -1.06 -14.74
CA LYS A 48 11.25 -1.76 -15.45
C LYS A 48 10.65 -2.77 -16.44
N LYS A 49 11.13 -2.76 -17.67
CA LYS A 49 10.65 -3.69 -18.71
C LYS A 49 11.32 -5.06 -18.51
N ALA A 50 10.52 -6.12 -18.38
CA ALA A 50 11.04 -7.47 -18.11
C ALA A 50 12.06 -7.96 -19.16
N SER A 51 11.94 -7.52 -20.41
CA SER A 51 12.81 -7.95 -21.52
C SER A 51 14.20 -7.32 -21.53
N LYS A 52 14.40 -6.16 -20.87
CA LYS A 52 15.65 -5.40 -20.97
C LYS A 52 15.95 -4.66 -19.67
N GLU A 53 17.16 -4.86 -19.16
CA GLU A 53 17.55 -4.36 -17.84
C GLU A 53 17.62 -2.83 -17.73
N ASN A 54 17.84 -2.14 -18.86
CA ASN A 54 18.03 -0.70 -18.93
C ASN A 54 16.91 0.03 -19.68
N GLU A 55 15.73 -0.58 -19.78
CA GLU A 55 14.53 0.04 -20.33
C GLU A 55 13.41 0.09 -19.29
N TRP A 56 12.68 1.20 -19.30
CA TRP A 56 11.53 1.44 -18.45
C TRP A 56 10.37 2.00 -19.26
N VAL A 57 9.16 1.76 -18.78
CA VAL A 57 7.92 2.26 -19.37
C VAL A 57 7.28 3.25 -18.41
N LEU A 58 6.92 4.43 -18.92
CA LEU A 58 6.23 5.45 -18.15
C LEU A 58 4.77 5.05 -17.89
N THR A 59 4.39 5.04 -16.62
CA THR A 59 3.02 4.82 -16.17
C THR A 59 2.17 6.09 -16.34
N SER A 60 0.85 5.93 -16.38
CA SER A 60 -0.11 7.04 -16.46
C SER A 60 -0.52 7.61 -15.09
N SER A 61 -0.23 6.87 -14.01
CA SER A 61 -0.62 7.21 -12.65
C SER A 61 0.24 8.34 -12.07
N VAL A 62 -0.42 9.40 -11.62
CA VAL A 62 0.25 10.53 -10.94
C VAL A 62 0.27 10.26 -9.45
N ASP A 63 1.47 10.36 -8.86
CA ASP A 63 1.68 10.19 -7.43
C ASP A 63 2.38 11.40 -6.81
N ARG A 64 2.46 11.46 -5.49
CA ARG A 64 3.19 12.49 -4.75
C ARG A 64 4.29 11.85 -3.93
N VAL A 65 5.50 12.39 -4.08
CA VAL A 65 6.68 11.91 -3.35
C VAL A 65 7.26 13.04 -2.49
N PRO A 66 7.74 12.74 -1.28
CA PRO A 66 8.46 13.72 -0.47
C PRO A 66 9.74 14.18 -1.18
N ALA A 67 10.05 15.47 -1.06
CA ALA A 67 11.27 16.04 -1.62
C ALA A 67 12.54 15.39 -1.03
N SER A 68 12.48 14.98 0.23
CA SER A 68 13.58 14.29 0.94
C SER A 68 13.88 12.91 0.39
N SER A 69 12.96 12.30 -0.37
CA SER A 69 13.15 10.98 -0.97
C SER A 69 13.90 11.03 -2.30
N ILE A 70 14.10 12.24 -2.86
CA ILE A 70 14.77 12.43 -4.15
C ILE A 70 16.28 12.33 -3.93
N ILE A 71 16.88 11.31 -4.52
CA ILE A 71 18.34 11.09 -4.46
C ILE A 71 19.03 12.04 -5.46
N ARG A 72 18.61 11.99 -6.73
CA ARG A 72 19.21 12.79 -7.81
C ARG A 72 18.38 12.85 -9.08
N LYS A 73 18.79 13.74 -9.98
CA LYS A 73 18.36 13.71 -11.39
C LYS A 73 19.10 12.61 -12.15
N SER A 74 18.40 11.95 -13.07
CA SER A 74 18.96 10.96 -13.98
C SER A 74 18.81 11.38 -15.44
N LYS A 75 19.74 10.93 -16.28
CA LYS A 75 19.69 11.11 -17.73
C LYS A 75 19.07 9.87 -18.38
N MET A 76 17.93 10.07 -19.04
CA MET A 76 17.24 9.04 -19.80
C MET A 76 16.98 9.50 -21.22
N SER A 77 17.02 8.57 -22.16
CA SER A 77 16.72 8.77 -23.57
C SER A 77 15.41 8.08 -23.92
N ARG A 78 14.59 8.70 -24.78
CA ARG A 78 13.37 8.05 -25.27
C ARG A 78 13.75 6.96 -26.28
N VAL A 79 13.17 5.78 -26.13
CA VAL A 79 13.35 4.67 -27.08
C VAL A 79 12.21 4.68 -28.09
N GLN A 80 10.99 4.41 -27.64
CA GLN A 80 9.78 4.39 -28.47
C GLN A 80 8.54 4.58 -27.60
N GLY A 81 7.57 5.38 -28.06
CA GLY A 81 6.32 5.60 -27.33
C GLY A 81 6.59 6.12 -25.92
N ASN A 82 6.07 5.42 -24.90
CA ASN A 82 6.29 5.74 -23.48
C ASN A 82 7.50 5.01 -22.87
N SER A 83 8.35 4.40 -23.69
CA SER A 83 9.54 3.69 -23.23
C SER A 83 10.77 4.60 -23.24
N TYR A 84 11.57 4.48 -22.19
CA TYR A 84 12.78 5.23 -21.95
C TYR A 84 13.92 4.28 -21.56
N SER A 85 15.14 4.63 -21.94
CA SER A 85 16.34 3.88 -21.58
C SER A 85 17.38 4.76 -20.92
N MET A 86 18.29 4.11 -20.22
CA MET A 86 19.44 4.74 -19.58
C MET A 86 20.70 3.99 -20.00
N THR A 87 21.84 4.68 -20.05
CA THR A 87 23.12 4.02 -20.33
C THR A 87 23.51 3.15 -19.15
N LEU A 88 24.23 2.05 -19.40
CA LEU A 88 24.70 1.15 -18.33
C LEU A 88 25.58 1.88 -17.30
N SER A 89 26.36 2.86 -17.74
CA SER A 89 27.17 3.70 -16.86
C SER A 89 26.32 4.56 -15.92
N GLU A 90 25.23 5.13 -16.40
CA GLU A 90 24.32 5.93 -15.57
C GLU A 90 23.48 5.01 -14.65
N LEU A 91 23.11 3.81 -15.11
CA LEU A 91 22.46 2.79 -14.29
C LEU A 91 23.35 2.40 -13.11
N LYS A 92 24.61 2.03 -13.36
CA LYS A 92 25.56 1.68 -12.31
C LYS A 92 25.78 2.82 -11.31
N LYS A 93 25.86 4.07 -11.80
CA LYS A 93 25.95 5.24 -10.93
C LYS A 93 24.73 5.32 -10.02
N ASN A 94 23.52 5.27 -10.57
CA ASN A 94 22.28 5.40 -9.80
C ASN A 94 22.12 4.28 -8.77
N THR A 95 22.54 3.05 -9.10
CA THR A 95 22.56 1.94 -8.12
C THR A 95 23.50 2.25 -6.96
N ASN A 96 24.71 2.74 -7.23
CA ASN A 96 25.66 3.10 -6.16
C ASN A 96 25.10 4.20 -5.26
N TYR A 97 24.55 5.27 -5.84
CA TYR A 97 23.92 6.35 -5.08
C TYR A 97 22.75 5.85 -4.23
N GLY A 98 21.91 4.95 -4.75
CA GLY A 98 20.82 4.35 -4.00
C GLY A 98 21.28 3.56 -2.77
N VAL A 99 22.33 2.75 -2.95
CA VAL A 99 22.93 1.99 -1.85
C VAL A 99 23.61 2.89 -0.83
N GLU A 100 24.33 3.92 -1.25
CA GLU A 100 24.97 4.89 -0.36
C GLU A 100 23.94 5.69 0.44
N PHE A 101 22.88 6.15 -0.22
CA PHE A 101 21.79 6.87 0.44
C PHE A 101 21.07 6.00 1.49
N ALA A 102 20.86 4.72 1.18
CA ALA A 102 20.29 3.77 2.14
C ALA A 102 21.21 3.53 3.36
N LYS A 103 22.54 3.54 3.17
CA LYS A 103 23.51 3.46 4.26
C LYS A 103 23.50 4.72 5.13
N GLU A 104 23.48 5.90 4.50
CA GLU A 104 23.43 7.19 5.21
C GLU A 104 22.16 7.33 6.07
N LEU A 105 21.02 6.83 5.59
CA LEU A 105 19.79 6.79 6.38
C LEU A 105 19.83 5.74 7.52
N GLY A 106 20.66 4.70 7.39
CA GLY A 106 20.87 3.67 8.41
C GLY A 106 21.91 4.04 9.46
N GLU A 107 22.85 4.92 9.12
CA GLU A 107 23.84 5.52 10.02
C GLU A 107 23.33 6.86 10.55
N ILE A 108 22.33 6.83 11.44
CA ILE A 108 22.01 8.03 12.24
C ILE A 108 23.14 8.19 13.28
N PRO A 109 23.89 9.31 13.31
CA PRO A 109 24.75 9.63 14.43
C PRO A 109 23.86 9.79 15.66
N GLU A 110 24.20 9.13 16.77
CA GLU A 110 23.66 9.50 18.07
C GLU A 110 24.01 10.99 18.31
N GLN A 111 23.02 11.86 18.11
CA GLN A 111 23.00 13.16 18.75
C GLN A 111 22.04 13.06 19.91
N ASP A 112 22.65 12.84 21.07
CA ASP A 112 22.14 13.32 22.35
C ASP A 112 21.78 14.80 22.21
N GLU A 113 20.53 15.15 22.44
CA GLU A 113 20.14 16.46 23.00
C GLU A 113 18.79 16.27 23.70
N ASP A 114 18.92 16.05 25.01
CA ASP A 114 17.93 16.38 26.01
C ASP A 114 17.52 17.86 25.84
N THR A 115 16.29 18.12 25.40
CA THR A 115 15.58 19.33 25.83
C THR A 115 14.25 18.95 26.46
N LYS A 116 14.31 18.77 27.77
CA LYS A 116 13.16 18.75 28.69
C LYS A 116 12.26 19.95 28.45
N SER A 117 10.96 19.70 28.34
CA SER A 117 9.95 20.54 29.00
C SER A 117 8.80 19.67 29.50
N PRO A 118 8.33 19.84 30.74
CA PRO A 118 7.58 18.82 31.46
C PRO A 118 6.09 19.12 31.52
N ILE A 119 5.24 18.16 31.15
CA ILE A 119 3.83 18.18 31.56
C ILE A 119 3.57 16.93 32.42
N LYS A 120 3.57 17.15 33.74
CA LYS A 120 3.04 16.22 34.74
C LYS A 120 1.51 16.22 34.67
N PRO A 121 0.87 15.05 34.81
CA PRO A 121 -0.35 14.97 35.61
C PRO A 121 -0.11 14.07 36.83
N LYS A 122 -0.29 14.63 38.04
CA LYS A 122 -0.45 13.85 39.27
C LYS A 122 -1.86 13.24 39.31
N PRO A 123 -2.04 12.08 39.96
CA PRO A 123 -3.30 11.36 40.03
C PRO A 123 -4.18 11.87 41.18
N SER A 124 -5.50 11.82 41.01
CA SER A 124 -6.44 11.86 42.14
C SER A 124 -7.36 10.64 42.11
N LYS A 125 -7.41 9.96 43.25
CA LYS A 125 -8.22 8.79 43.55
C LYS A 125 -9.50 9.22 44.28
N ASN A 126 -10.57 8.49 43.97
CA ASN A 126 -11.69 8.05 44.83
C ASN A 126 -12.83 9.02 45.19
N LYS A 127 -14.06 8.64 44.81
CA LYS A 127 -15.08 7.92 45.62
C LYS A 127 -16.32 7.64 44.74
N LYS A 128 -16.64 6.38 44.42
CA LYS A 128 -17.59 5.46 45.09
C LYS A 128 -19.03 6.01 45.29
N GLN A 129 -19.98 5.45 44.55
CA GLN A 129 -21.32 4.97 44.97
C GLN A 129 -21.91 4.19 43.78
N SER A 130 -21.87 2.85 43.77
CA SER A 130 -22.93 1.92 44.23
C SER A 130 -24.28 2.06 43.53
N ASN A 131 -24.62 1.12 42.63
CA ASN A 131 -25.71 0.18 42.91
C ASN A 131 -25.74 -1.05 41.99
N LYS A 132 -26.03 -2.18 42.65
CA LYS A 132 -26.29 -3.56 42.17
C LYS A 132 -27.50 -3.61 41.21
N LYS A 133 -27.53 -4.44 40.16
CA LYS A 133 -27.91 -5.88 40.03
C LYS A 133 -27.99 -6.11 38.49
N SER A 134 -27.79 -7.25 37.83
CA SER A 134 -27.73 -8.68 38.19
C SER A 134 -27.36 -9.47 36.91
N THR A 135 -26.51 -10.52 37.04
CA THR A 135 -26.45 -11.80 36.29
C THR A 135 -26.58 -11.80 34.74
N ILE A 136 -25.71 -12.45 33.96
CA ILE A 136 -25.41 -13.90 33.94
C ILE A 136 -23.98 -14.13 33.40
N LYS A 137 -23.28 -15.09 34.00
CA LYS A 137 -21.95 -15.59 33.62
C LYS A 137 -22.07 -16.60 32.46
N THR A 138 -21.18 -16.49 31.47
CA THR A 138 -20.65 -17.67 30.77
C THR A 138 -19.14 -17.53 30.60
N LYS A 139 -18.45 -18.64 30.81
CA LYS A 139 -17.04 -18.77 31.21
C LYS A 139 -16.05 -18.30 30.15
N VAL A 140 -15.18 -17.37 30.56
CA VAL A 140 -13.86 -17.16 29.96
C VAL A 140 -12.93 -18.25 30.48
N SER A 141 -12.52 -19.17 29.60
CA SER A 141 -11.38 -20.07 29.80
C SER A 141 -10.35 -19.73 28.72
N SER A 142 -9.06 -19.58 28.96
CA SER A 142 -8.21 -19.71 30.14
C SER A 142 -7.01 -18.81 29.86
N LYS A 143 -6.55 -18.06 30.86
CA LYS A 143 -5.30 -17.29 30.75
C LYS A 143 -4.16 -18.28 30.53
N VAL A 144 -3.66 -18.36 29.30
CA VAL A 144 -2.40 -19.05 29.00
C VAL A 144 -1.30 -18.34 29.79
N LYS A 145 -0.67 -19.05 30.72
CA LYS A 145 0.48 -18.55 31.49
C LYS A 145 1.60 -18.22 30.49
N ARG A 146 2.07 -16.97 30.51
CA ARG A 146 3.21 -16.50 29.71
C ARG A 146 4.44 -17.34 30.01
N VAL A 147 4.83 -18.19 29.06
CA VAL A 147 6.18 -18.76 29.01
C VAL A 147 7.13 -17.62 28.67
N LYS A 148 8.13 -17.36 29.52
CA LYS A 148 9.20 -16.40 29.19
C LYS A 148 10.04 -17.01 28.07
N VAL A 149 9.70 -16.67 26.82
CA VAL A 149 10.50 -17.01 25.65
C VAL A 149 11.84 -16.26 25.77
N LYS A 150 12.95 -16.99 25.73
CA LYS A 150 14.29 -16.39 25.67
C LYS A 150 14.38 -15.61 24.36
N ILE A 151 14.66 -14.31 24.46
CA ILE A 151 14.75 -13.42 23.31
C ILE A 151 16.06 -13.74 22.57
N ASP A 152 15.95 -14.19 21.33
CA ASP A 152 17.09 -14.37 20.43
C ASP A 152 17.57 -12.99 19.95
N LYS A 153 18.78 -12.61 20.35
CA LYS A 153 19.40 -11.32 20.01
C LYS A 153 19.97 -11.27 18.59
N THR A 154 20.00 -12.41 17.90
CA THR A 154 20.51 -12.55 16.52
C THR A 154 19.50 -12.05 15.49
N ASN A 155 18.20 -12.04 15.83
CA ASN A 155 17.16 -11.52 14.96
C ASN A 155 17.16 -9.98 14.98
N PRO A 156 17.28 -9.27 13.84
CA PRO A 156 17.27 -7.81 13.80
C PRO A 156 16.01 -7.18 14.44
N ASN A 157 14.93 -7.95 14.54
CA ASN A 157 13.66 -7.53 15.15
C ASN A 157 13.59 -7.75 16.68
N TRP A 158 14.68 -8.12 17.36
CA TRP A 158 14.70 -8.38 18.80
C TRP A 158 14.28 -7.17 19.66
N ARG A 159 14.42 -5.95 19.12
CA ARG A 159 14.01 -4.69 19.77
C ARG A 159 12.52 -4.37 19.59
N LEU A 160 11.83 -5.04 18.67
CA LEU A 160 10.41 -4.82 18.44
C LEU A 160 9.59 -5.40 19.61
N LYS A 161 8.74 -4.57 20.19
CA LYS A 161 7.79 -4.99 21.21
C LYS A 161 6.44 -5.28 20.53
N PRO A 162 5.93 -6.52 20.59
CA PRO A 162 4.61 -6.83 20.07
C PRO A 162 3.56 -5.92 20.69
N ARG A 163 2.65 -5.41 19.87
CA ARG A 163 1.49 -4.65 20.36
C ARG A 163 0.38 -5.64 20.69
N ASP A 164 0.28 -6.03 21.96
CA ASP A 164 -0.69 -7.02 22.46
C ASP A 164 -2.16 -6.66 22.22
N TYR A 165 -2.46 -5.39 21.88
CA TYR A 165 -3.83 -4.93 21.60
C TYR A 165 -4.22 -4.99 20.12
N VAL A 166 -3.29 -5.34 19.22
CA VAL A 166 -3.58 -5.50 17.80
C VAL A 166 -4.08 -6.91 17.57
N THR A 167 -5.32 -7.04 17.08
CA THR A 167 -5.86 -8.33 16.65
C THR A 167 -5.12 -8.81 15.42
N VAL A 168 -4.39 -9.91 15.55
CA VAL A 168 -3.80 -10.61 14.41
C VAL A 168 -4.86 -11.58 13.89
N TYR A 169 -5.28 -11.41 12.65
CA TYR A 169 -6.21 -12.32 11.99
C TYR A 169 -5.41 -13.40 11.25
N ASP A 170 -5.86 -14.65 11.35
CA ASP A 170 -5.23 -15.77 10.65
C ASP A 170 -5.49 -15.73 9.13
N SER A 171 -6.62 -15.13 8.74
CA SER A 171 -7.06 -14.97 7.36
C SER A 171 -7.35 -13.52 6.99
N ASP A 172 -7.40 -13.24 5.70
CA ASP A 172 -7.66 -11.89 5.19
C ASP A 172 -9.09 -11.45 5.57
N PRO A 173 -9.25 -10.43 6.43
CA PRO A 173 -10.57 -10.03 6.91
C PRO A 173 -11.46 -9.52 5.78
N PHE A 174 -10.92 -9.01 4.67
CA PHE A 174 -11.73 -8.49 3.58
C PHE A 174 -12.23 -9.57 2.62
N PHE A 175 -11.42 -10.58 2.29
CA PHE A 175 -11.78 -11.58 1.27
C PHE A 175 -12.25 -12.92 1.85
N GLU A 176 -11.75 -13.32 3.01
CA GLU A 176 -11.90 -14.70 3.51
C GLU A 176 -12.78 -14.78 4.77
N SER A 177 -13.03 -13.65 5.45
CA SER A 177 -13.96 -13.64 6.58
C SER A 177 -15.42 -13.72 6.10
N SER A 178 -16.24 -14.53 6.75
CA SER A 178 -17.69 -14.62 6.47
C SER A 178 -18.55 -13.70 7.33
N SER A 179 -18.02 -13.25 8.47
CA SER A 179 -18.78 -12.55 9.52
C SER A 179 -18.69 -11.03 9.49
N MET A 180 -17.94 -10.45 8.54
CA MET A 180 -17.65 -9.03 8.50
C MET A 180 -18.42 -8.32 7.38
N ASP A 181 -19.29 -7.39 7.74
CA ASP A 181 -19.98 -6.52 6.78
C ASP A 181 -19.12 -5.29 6.48
N PHE A 182 -18.99 -4.97 5.18
CA PHE A 182 -18.20 -3.83 4.72
C PHE A 182 -19.13 -2.69 4.28
N PRO A 183 -18.99 -1.48 4.85
CA PRO A 183 -19.71 -0.32 4.36
C PRO A 183 -19.28 0.00 2.93
N PHE A 184 -20.12 0.72 2.19
CA PHE A 184 -19.73 1.27 0.91
C PHE A 184 -18.68 2.37 1.10
N ILE A 185 -17.49 2.17 0.52
CA ILE A 185 -16.37 3.12 0.59
C ILE A 185 -16.15 3.80 -0.77
N SER A 186 -16.04 3.00 -1.82
CA SER A 186 -15.87 3.48 -3.20
C SER A 186 -16.30 2.41 -4.19
N THR A 187 -16.55 2.78 -5.46
CA THR A 187 -16.94 1.85 -6.52
C THR A 187 -15.87 0.79 -6.76
N THR A 188 -14.60 1.20 -6.77
CA THR A 188 -13.45 0.29 -6.91
C THR A 188 -13.33 -0.68 -5.73
N HIS A 189 -13.56 -0.20 -4.50
CA HIS A 189 -13.49 -1.05 -3.30
C HIS A 189 -14.64 -2.06 -3.29
N HIS A 190 -15.86 -1.60 -3.58
CA HIS A 190 -17.06 -2.42 -3.62
C HIS A 190 -17.00 -3.49 -4.71
N SER A 191 -16.40 -3.17 -5.87
CA SER A 191 -16.16 -4.13 -6.96
C SER A 191 -15.33 -5.34 -6.51
N ARG A 192 -14.41 -5.18 -5.52
CA ARG A 192 -13.61 -6.30 -5.01
C ARG A 192 -14.40 -7.29 -4.17
N LEU A 193 -15.62 -6.94 -3.72
CA LEU A 193 -16.51 -7.89 -3.05
C LEU A 193 -16.94 -9.03 -3.97
N ILE A 194 -16.82 -8.88 -5.30
CA ILE A 194 -17.04 -9.96 -6.25
C ILE A 194 -16.03 -11.09 -5.99
N ILE A 195 -14.75 -10.75 -5.80
CA ILE A 195 -13.70 -11.72 -5.47
C ILE A 195 -14.02 -12.43 -4.16
N ARG A 196 -14.45 -11.68 -3.14
CA ARG A 196 -14.90 -12.23 -1.86
C ARG A 196 -16.07 -13.21 -2.03
N SER A 197 -17.08 -12.85 -2.85
CA SER A 197 -18.24 -13.70 -3.08
C SER A 197 -17.87 -15.04 -3.73
N ILE A 198 -16.83 -15.05 -4.58
CA ILE A 198 -16.28 -16.27 -5.19
C ILE A 198 -15.53 -17.11 -4.14
N PHE A 199 -14.68 -16.49 -3.30
CA PHE A 199 -13.99 -17.19 -2.22
C PHE A 199 -14.94 -17.83 -1.22
N LEU A 200 -15.99 -17.12 -0.82
CA LEU A 200 -17.00 -17.60 0.12
C LEU A 200 -18.07 -18.50 -0.53
N LYS A 201 -18.01 -18.70 -1.85
CA LYS A 201 -19.03 -19.42 -2.65
C LYS A 201 -20.45 -18.87 -2.45
N ASP A 202 -20.56 -17.57 -2.19
CA ASP A 202 -21.84 -16.87 -2.01
C ASP A 202 -22.39 -16.38 -3.35
N LYS A 203 -23.19 -17.25 -3.98
CA LYS A 203 -23.83 -16.98 -5.27
C LYS A 203 -24.90 -15.89 -5.20
N LYS A 204 -25.51 -15.66 -4.03
CA LYS A 204 -26.54 -14.63 -3.87
C LYS A 204 -25.89 -13.27 -3.91
N LEU A 205 -24.81 -13.11 -3.15
CA LEU A 205 -24.00 -11.89 -3.15
C LEU A 205 -23.37 -11.62 -4.51
N LEU A 206 -22.86 -12.66 -5.19
CA LEU A 206 -22.28 -12.50 -6.53
C LEU A 206 -23.32 -11.92 -7.52
N LYS A 207 -24.54 -12.46 -7.54
CA LYS A 207 -25.62 -11.96 -8.40
C LYS A 207 -26.06 -10.55 -8.03
N SER A 208 -26.14 -10.21 -6.74
CA SER A 208 -26.52 -8.86 -6.32
C SER A 208 -25.48 -7.83 -6.75
N LEU A 209 -24.18 -8.15 -6.60
CA LEU A 209 -23.08 -7.26 -7.00
C LEU A 209 -23.01 -7.08 -8.52
N ILE A 210 -23.24 -8.15 -9.28
CA ILE A 210 -23.21 -8.08 -10.74
C ILE A 210 -24.35 -7.21 -11.28
N ASN A 211 -25.53 -7.26 -10.66
CA ASN A 211 -26.66 -6.42 -11.05
C ASN A 211 -26.55 -4.97 -10.55
N ASP A 212 -25.66 -4.67 -9.61
CA ASP A 212 -25.46 -3.33 -9.06
C ASP A 212 -24.50 -2.50 -9.93
N ASN A 213 -25.05 -1.85 -10.96
CA ASN A 213 -24.27 -0.99 -11.86
C ASN A 213 -23.90 0.37 -11.26
N GLU A 214 -24.48 0.74 -10.11
CA GLU A 214 -24.23 2.03 -9.45
C GLU A 214 -22.99 1.97 -8.56
N LYS A 215 -22.82 0.86 -7.82
CA LYS A 215 -21.73 0.70 -6.86
C LYS A 215 -20.58 -0.16 -7.38
N VAL A 216 -20.80 -0.97 -8.42
CA VAL A 216 -19.74 -1.79 -9.03
C VAL A 216 -19.29 -1.18 -10.34
N SER A 217 -18.08 -0.66 -10.37
CA SER A 217 -17.48 -0.07 -11.57
C SER A 217 -16.85 -1.10 -12.51
N SER A 218 -16.27 -2.19 -11.99
CA SER A 218 -15.58 -3.19 -12.82
C SER A 218 -15.71 -4.62 -12.32
N LEU A 219 -16.06 -5.53 -13.23
CA LEU A 219 -16.07 -6.98 -12.99
C LEU A 219 -14.68 -7.62 -13.18
N THR A 220 -13.74 -6.90 -13.76
CA THR A 220 -12.36 -7.33 -14.03
C THR A 220 -11.37 -6.67 -13.08
N ILE A 221 -11.85 -6.21 -11.91
CA ILE A 221 -11.01 -5.55 -10.91
C ILE A 221 -9.96 -6.52 -10.36
N ARG A 222 -8.73 -6.04 -10.20
CA ARG A 222 -7.64 -6.80 -9.58
C ARG A 222 -7.80 -6.84 -8.06
N ARG A 223 -7.44 -7.97 -7.42
CA ARG A 223 -7.50 -8.11 -5.96
C ARG A 223 -6.74 -6.99 -5.25
N SER A 224 -5.49 -6.74 -5.65
CA SER A 224 -4.67 -5.67 -5.10
C SER A 224 -3.64 -5.20 -6.13
N LEU A 225 -2.76 -4.26 -5.76
CA LEU A 225 -1.64 -3.86 -6.62
C LEU A 225 -0.60 -4.97 -6.76
N ALA A 226 -0.38 -5.76 -5.71
CA ALA A 226 0.57 -6.87 -5.70
C ALA A 226 -0.01 -8.18 -6.24
N ASN A 227 -1.34 -8.27 -6.39
CA ASN A 227 -2.02 -9.46 -6.89
C ASN A 227 -2.99 -9.06 -8.00
N ASP A 228 -2.61 -9.37 -9.23
CA ASP A 228 -3.30 -9.03 -10.46
C ASP A 228 -4.47 -9.95 -10.80
N MET A 229 -4.72 -10.96 -9.97
CA MET A 229 -5.83 -11.89 -10.17
C MET A 229 -7.19 -11.16 -10.11
N VAL A 230 -8.01 -11.47 -11.11
CA VAL A 230 -9.35 -10.92 -11.30
C VAL A 230 -10.43 -11.94 -10.93
N PRO A 231 -11.69 -11.53 -10.72
CA PRO A 231 -12.79 -12.46 -10.41
C PRO A 231 -12.88 -13.70 -11.30
N MET A 232 -12.74 -13.53 -12.62
CA MET A 232 -12.77 -14.66 -13.56
C MET A 232 -11.67 -15.69 -13.27
N MET A 233 -10.45 -15.24 -13.00
CA MET A 233 -9.33 -16.13 -12.69
C MET A 233 -9.54 -16.89 -11.38
N TYR A 234 -10.10 -16.22 -10.36
CA TYR A 234 -10.47 -16.88 -9.11
C TYR A 234 -11.57 -17.91 -9.29
N ALA A 235 -12.59 -17.62 -10.10
CA ALA A 235 -13.66 -18.57 -10.39
C ALA A 235 -13.12 -19.83 -11.12
N ILE A 236 -12.17 -19.64 -12.05
CA ILE A 236 -11.48 -20.75 -12.74
C ILE A 236 -10.65 -21.59 -11.76
N MET A 237 -9.84 -20.94 -10.91
CA MET A 237 -9.02 -21.64 -9.91
C MET A 237 -9.84 -22.41 -8.89
N ALA A 238 -11.01 -21.90 -8.52
CA ALA A 238 -11.94 -22.55 -7.60
C ALA A 238 -12.81 -23.63 -8.28
N GLU A 239 -12.66 -23.82 -9.59
CA GLU A 239 -13.50 -24.68 -10.43
C GLU A 239 -15.00 -24.40 -10.29
N ASP A 240 -15.38 -23.16 -9.96
CA ASP A 240 -16.77 -22.76 -9.75
C ASP A 240 -17.44 -22.41 -11.08
N ARG A 241 -18.00 -23.45 -11.71
CA ARG A 241 -18.71 -23.33 -13.00
C ARG A 241 -19.87 -22.35 -12.97
N ASP A 242 -20.55 -22.21 -11.83
CA ASP A 242 -21.69 -21.31 -11.71
C ASP A 242 -21.23 -19.86 -11.69
N ALA A 243 -20.17 -19.56 -10.93
CA ALA A 243 -19.57 -18.23 -10.92
C ALA A 243 -19.05 -17.83 -12.31
N ILE A 244 -18.37 -18.75 -13.01
CA ILE A 244 -17.90 -18.54 -14.39
C ILE A 244 -19.08 -18.20 -15.31
N LYS A 245 -20.16 -19.01 -15.26
CA LYS A 245 -21.34 -18.80 -16.11
C LYS A 245 -21.97 -17.43 -15.86
N ILE A 246 -22.08 -17.02 -14.59
CA ILE A 246 -22.63 -15.72 -14.22
C ILE A 246 -21.75 -14.58 -14.77
N LEU A 247 -20.42 -14.65 -14.58
CA LEU A 247 -19.49 -13.62 -15.05
C LEU A 247 -19.49 -13.48 -16.57
N VAL A 248 -19.42 -14.61 -17.30
CA VAL A 248 -19.45 -14.61 -18.78
C VAL A 248 -20.78 -14.06 -19.31
N SER A 249 -21.91 -14.40 -18.67
CA SER A 249 -23.23 -13.93 -19.11
C SER A 249 -23.37 -12.41 -19.03
N GLU A 250 -22.75 -11.79 -18.03
CA GLU A 250 -22.79 -10.34 -17.88
C GLU A 250 -21.83 -9.63 -18.83
N GLU A 251 -20.63 -10.18 -19.05
CA GLU A 251 -19.67 -9.62 -20.00
C GLU A 251 -20.25 -9.54 -21.42
N ALA A 252 -21.05 -10.54 -21.81
CA ALA A 252 -21.77 -10.52 -23.08
C ALA A 252 -22.86 -9.44 -23.18
N SER A 253 -23.35 -8.91 -22.05
CA SER A 253 -24.48 -7.98 -22.01
C SER A 253 -24.10 -6.50 -22.25
N ASN A 254 -22.80 -6.16 -22.30
CA ASN A 254 -22.28 -4.82 -22.62
C ASN A 254 -23.00 -3.64 -21.92
N LYS A 255 -23.37 -3.82 -20.64
CA LYS A 255 -24.01 -2.74 -19.86
C LYS A 255 -22.99 -1.70 -19.42
N SER A 256 -23.38 -0.42 -19.48
CA SER A 256 -22.60 0.66 -18.87
C SER A 256 -22.65 0.57 -17.35
N ARG A 257 -21.50 0.78 -16.70
CA ARG A 257 -21.32 0.74 -15.25
C ARG A 257 -20.82 2.09 -14.74
N ALA A 258 -20.96 2.31 -13.43
CA ALA A 258 -20.42 3.49 -12.77
C ALA A 258 -18.91 3.65 -13.05
N PRO A 259 -18.43 4.90 -13.21
CA PRO A 259 -17.01 5.17 -13.43
C PRO A 259 -16.11 4.78 -12.24
#